data_AF-A0A1I2M8I1-F1
#
_entry.id   AF-A0A1I2M8I1-F1
#
_cell.length_a   1.000
_cell.length_b   1.000
_cell.length_c   1.000
_cell.angle_alpha   90.00
_cell.angle_beta   90.00
_cell.angle_gamma   90.00
#
_symmetry.space_group_name_H-M   'P 1'
#
loop_
_entity.id
_entity.type
_entity.pdbx_description
1 polymer ?
#
loop_
_entity_poly.entity_id
_entity_poly.type
_entity_poly.pdbx_seq_one_letter_code
_entity_poly.pdbx_strand_id
1 'polypeptide(L)'
;MTTISEYAAQHGISPRRARALAQQGRLPARRVGRAWVLDEGVATTPAVGTRPMSERTRRLFLRALSDQTVREVTGSDRRRIAAYLGRLRASDRPAALIRAWFRGADLPTGFTLGELLVRAALEHQDDVVAERLARPQRRYLNSPERLARVVADERAIHGLSRAQLADRAGTTPGDVAAVEAGRPVDTMLTVLRVVNALDVRPLALPTGAVRDSA
;
A
#
# COMPACT_ATOMS: atom_id res chain seq x y z
N MET A 1 21.76 -10.29 14.68
CA MET A 1 22.24 -10.40 13.29
C MET A 1 21.09 -10.20 12.30
N THR A 2 21.08 -9.08 11.56
CA THR A 2 20.06 -8.81 10.53
C THR A 2 20.59 -9.20 9.16
N THR A 3 19.85 -10.02 8.42
CA THR A 3 20.23 -10.40 7.05
C THR A 3 19.96 -9.28 6.05
N ILE A 4 20.65 -9.28 4.91
CA ILE A 4 20.37 -8.32 3.84
C ILE A 4 18.93 -8.40 3.33
N SER A 5 18.30 -9.58 3.34
CA SER A 5 16.91 -9.74 2.90
C SER A 5 15.93 -9.09 3.87
N GLU A 6 16.15 -9.24 5.17
CA GLU A 6 15.36 -8.58 6.21
C GLU A 6 15.58 -7.06 6.17
N TYR A 7 16.82 -6.61 6.02
CA TYR A 7 17.13 -5.19 5.82
C TYR A 7 16.45 -4.62 4.56
N ALA A 8 16.45 -5.38 3.46
CA ALA A 8 15.79 -4.95 2.23
C ALA A 8 14.27 -4.80 2.41
N ALA A 9 13.63 -5.74 3.11
CA ALA A 9 12.22 -5.67 3.45
C ALA A 9 11.93 -4.49 4.39
N GLN A 10 12.70 -4.32 5.46
CA GLN A 10 12.56 -3.26 6.44
C GLN A 10 12.77 -1.87 5.84
N HIS A 11 13.70 -1.72 4.90
CA HIS A 11 14.02 -0.46 4.23
C HIS A 11 13.30 -0.28 2.89
N GLY A 12 12.39 -1.18 2.52
CA GLY A 12 11.57 -1.08 1.30
C GLY A 12 12.39 -0.98 0.00
N ILE A 13 13.54 -1.66 -0.06
CA ILE A 13 14.40 -1.76 -1.24
C ILE A 13 14.49 -3.22 -1.71
N SER A 14 14.89 -3.47 -2.96
CA SER A 14 15.08 -4.86 -3.42
C SER A 14 16.32 -5.49 -2.78
N PRO A 15 16.33 -6.82 -2.52
CA PRO A 15 17.52 -7.52 -2.02
C PRO A 15 18.76 -7.31 -2.92
N ARG A 16 18.56 -7.20 -4.23
CA ARG A 16 19.61 -6.87 -5.19
C ARG A 16 20.23 -5.49 -4.93
N ARG A 17 19.42 -4.47 -4.62
CA ARG A 17 19.88 -3.12 -4.29
C ARG A 17 20.60 -3.09 -2.95
N ALA A 18 20.09 -3.81 -1.94
CA ALA A 18 20.75 -3.93 -0.65
C ALA A 18 22.13 -4.60 -0.78
N ARG A 19 22.26 -5.66 -1.60
CA ARG A 19 23.56 -6.27 -1.94
C ARG A 19 24.49 -5.30 -2.67
N ALA A 20 23.98 -4.51 -3.62
CA ALA A 20 24.79 -3.52 -4.33
C ALA A 20 25.34 -2.45 -3.36
N LEU A 21 24.55 -2.02 -2.37
CA LEU A 21 25.00 -1.07 -1.34
C LEU A 21 26.10 -1.67 -0.45
N ALA A 22 25.98 -2.94 -0.09
CA ALA A 22 27.01 -3.66 0.66
C ALA A 22 28.32 -3.80 -0.13
N GLN A 23 28.23 -4.17 -1.41
CA GLN A 23 29.40 -4.25 -2.30
C GLN A 23 30.08 -2.90 -2.53
N GLN A 24 29.32 -1.80 -2.49
CA GLN A 24 29.84 -0.43 -2.62
C GLN A 24 30.37 0.14 -1.30
N GLY A 25 30.38 -0.63 -0.21
CA GLY A 25 30.80 -0.18 1.12
C GLY A 25 29.87 0.86 1.76
N ARG A 26 28.69 1.10 1.17
CA ARG A 26 27.69 2.07 1.68
C ARG A 26 26.73 1.45 2.70
N LEU A 27 26.80 0.14 2.87
CA LEU A 27 26.10 -0.62 3.89
C LEU A 27 27.14 -1.51 4.58
N PRO A 28 27.43 -1.30 5.88
CA PRO A 28 28.37 -2.13 6.63
C PRO A 28 27.81 -3.54 6.80
N ALA A 29 28.07 -4.37 5.80
CA ALA A 29 27.69 -5.77 5.79
C ALA A 29 28.91 -6.61 5.40
N ARG A 30 29.04 -7.76 6.04
CA ARG A 30 30.06 -8.75 5.71
C ARG A 30 29.42 -10.03 5.19
N ARG A 31 30.17 -10.75 4.38
CA ARG A 31 29.74 -12.03 3.83
C ARG A 31 30.12 -13.15 4.81
N VAL A 32 29.11 -13.81 5.37
CA VAL A 32 29.27 -14.99 6.23
C VAL A 32 28.73 -16.19 5.45
N GLY A 33 29.64 -17.02 4.93
CA GLY A 33 29.30 -18.12 4.03
C GLY A 33 28.65 -17.65 2.71
N ARG A 34 27.40 -18.07 2.47
CA ARG A 34 26.58 -17.68 1.30
C ARG A 34 25.65 -16.49 1.58
N ALA A 35 25.59 -16.00 2.81
CA ALA A 35 24.71 -14.91 3.21
C ALA A 35 25.49 -13.62 3.49
N TRP A 36 24.83 -12.49 3.26
CA TRP A 36 25.34 -11.19 3.70
C TRP A 36 24.65 -10.82 5.01
N VAL A 37 25.45 -10.49 6.01
CA VAL A 37 25.00 -10.15 7.37
C VAL A 37 25.50 -8.75 7.72
N LEU A 38 24.63 -7.94 8.31
CA LEU A 38 24.97 -6.62 8.83
C LEU A 38 25.72 -6.72 10.15
N ASP A 39 26.74 -5.88 10.35
CA ASP A 39 27.50 -5.87 11.60
C ASP A 39 26.66 -5.29 12.75
N GLU A 40 26.72 -5.93 13.92
CA GLU A 40 26.00 -5.52 15.13
C GLU A 40 26.65 -4.26 15.71
N GLY A 41 25.84 -3.22 15.93
CA GLY A 41 26.32 -1.91 16.42
C GLY A 41 26.13 -0.76 15.43
N VAL A 42 25.67 -1.03 14.21
CA VAL A 42 25.22 0.03 13.31
C VAL A 42 23.89 0.53 13.85
N ALA A 43 23.94 1.61 14.65
CA ALA A 43 22.77 2.40 14.95
C ALA A 43 22.08 2.71 13.62
N THR A 44 20.93 2.07 13.39
CA THR A 44 20.09 2.20 12.20
C THR A 44 19.56 3.62 12.13
N THR A 45 20.43 4.53 11.74
CA THR A 45 20.02 5.86 11.33
C THR A 45 19.21 5.64 10.07
N PRO A 46 17.93 6.04 10.01
CA PRO A 46 17.08 5.74 8.88
C PRO A 46 17.53 6.57 7.68
N ALA A 47 18.51 6.06 6.94
CA ALA A 47 18.79 6.55 5.61
C ALA A 47 17.64 6.06 4.72
N VAL A 48 16.56 6.84 4.68
CA VAL A 48 15.45 6.67 3.74
C VAL A 48 15.99 6.92 2.33
N GLY A 49 16.62 5.87 1.78
CA GLY A 49 17.28 5.82 0.48
C GLY A 49 16.31 5.61 -0.68
N THR A 50 15.08 6.10 -0.56
CA THR A 50 14.15 6.19 -1.68
C THR A 50 14.50 7.41 -2.50
N ARG A 51 14.88 7.21 -3.76
CA ARG A 51 14.97 8.31 -4.73
C ARG A 51 13.65 9.08 -4.69
N PRO A 52 13.68 10.43 -4.73
CA PRO A 52 12.46 11.22 -4.83
C PRO A 52 11.62 10.73 -6.01
N MET A 53 10.30 10.73 -5.84
CA MET A 53 9.39 10.41 -6.93
C MET A 53 9.59 11.42 -8.07
N SER A 54 9.41 10.96 -9.30
CA SER A 54 9.28 11.87 -10.43
C SER A 54 7.98 12.67 -10.32
N GLU A 55 7.92 13.82 -10.98
CA GLU A 55 6.74 14.69 -10.96
C GLU A 55 5.46 13.98 -11.46
N ARG A 56 5.60 13.15 -12.50
CA ARG A 56 4.51 12.30 -12.97
C ARG A 56 4.01 11.35 -11.89
N THR A 57 4.91 10.68 -11.18
CA THR A 57 4.54 9.73 -10.11
C THR A 57 3.92 10.45 -8.92
N ARG A 58 4.39 11.65 -8.56
CA ARG A 58 3.78 12.47 -7.49
C ARG A 58 2.33 12.83 -7.80
N ARG A 59 2.04 13.30 -9.02
CA ARG A 59 0.66 13.61 -9.45
C ARG A 59 -0.25 12.38 -9.40
N LEU A 60 0.22 11.24 -9.90
CA LEU A 60 -0.54 9.99 -9.83
C LEU A 60 -0.76 9.53 -8.38
N PHE A 61 0.24 9.70 -7.52
CA PHE A 61 0.15 9.37 -6.10
C PHE A 61 -0.86 10.27 -5.38
N LEU A 62 -0.81 11.59 -5.59
CA LEU A 62 -1.76 12.56 -5.03
C LEU A 62 -3.19 12.23 -5.46
N ARG A 63 -3.41 11.98 -6.76
CA ARG A 63 -4.72 11.58 -7.29
C ARG A 63 -5.19 10.27 -6.65
N ALA A 64 -4.35 9.24 -6.61
CA ALA A 64 -4.71 7.96 -6.00
C ALA A 64 -4.97 8.05 -4.49
N LEU A 65 -4.32 8.98 -3.78
CA LEU A 65 -4.53 9.22 -2.36
C LEU A 65 -5.84 9.99 -2.11
N SER A 66 -6.21 10.91 -3.00
CA SER A 66 -7.44 11.70 -2.94
C SER A 66 -8.67 10.91 -3.39
N ASP A 67 -8.59 10.25 -4.55
CA ASP A 67 -9.68 9.44 -5.12
C ASP A 67 -9.74 8.05 -4.47
N GLN A 68 -8.69 7.70 -3.73
CA GLN A 68 -8.53 6.43 -3.02
C GLN A 68 -8.74 5.21 -3.92
N THR A 69 -8.27 5.31 -5.17
CA THR A 69 -8.32 4.29 -6.21
C THR A 69 -7.01 4.28 -6.97
N VAL A 70 -6.59 3.10 -7.44
CA VAL A 70 -5.42 2.92 -8.30
C VAL A 70 -5.79 2.44 -9.69
N ARG A 71 -7.08 2.27 -10.00
CA ARG A 71 -7.53 1.67 -11.27
C ARG A 71 -7.37 2.60 -12.48
N GLU A 72 -7.49 3.91 -12.28
CA GLU A 72 -7.25 4.90 -13.35
C GLU A 72 -5.77 4.98 -13.75
N VAL A 73 -4.90 4.40 -12.92
CA VAL A 73 -3.49 4.20 -13.23
C VAL A 73 -3.36 2.88 -13.99
N THR A 74 -2.76 2.91 -15.18
CA THR A 74 -2.64 1.72 -16.04
C THR A 74 -1.28 1.03 -15.88
N GLY A 75 -1.24 -0.27 -16.17
CA GLY A 75 0.00 -1.04 -16.30
C GLY A 75 0.93 -1.00 -15.08
N SER A 76 2.21 -0.70 -15.33
CA SER A 76 3.28 -0.70 -14.33
C SER A 76 3.14 0.42 -13.30
N ASP A 77 2.55 1.55 -13.68
CA ASP A 77 2.29 2.67 -12.77
C ASP A 77 1.28 2.26 -11.68
N ARG A 78 0.28 1.42 -11.99
CA ARG A 78 -0.69 0.92 -10.99
C ARG A 78 -0.01 0.17 -9.86
N ARG A 79 0.81 -0.82 -10.22
CA ARG A 79 1.56 -1.63 -9.24
C ARG A 79 2.49 -0.75 -8.41
N ARG A 80 3.13 0.23 -9.05
CA ARG A 80 4.03 1.17 -8.39
C ARG A 80 3.29 2.03 -7.38
N ILE A 81 2.18 2.67 -7.76
CA ILE A 81 1.39 3.52 -6.86
C ILE A 81 0.76 2.69 -5.74
N ALA A 82 0.22 1.51 -6.04
CA ALA A 82 -0.29 0.59 -5.02
C ALA A 82 0.78 0.22 -4.00
N ALA A 83 2.01 -0.07 -4.43
CA ALA A 83 3.13 -0.34 -3.52
C ALA A 83 3.55 0.88 -2.68
N TYR A 84 3.44 2.11 -3.21
CA TYR A 84 3.65 3.32 -2.41
C TYR A 84 2.57 3.50 -1.35
N LEU A 85 1.29 3.31 -1.71
CA LEU A 85 0.17 3.39 -0.76
C LEU A 85 0.26 2.31 0.31
N GLY A 86 0.60 1.07 -0.06
CA GLY A 86 0.80 -0.02 0.88
C GLY A 86 1.92 0.28 1.87
N ARG A 87 3.08 0.77 1.39
CA ARG A 87 4.18 1.21 2.27
C ARG A 87 3.79 2.37 3.17
N LEU A 88 2.98 3.31 2.68
CA LEU A 88 2.52 4.42 3.50
C LEU A 88 1.65 3.92 4.66
N ARG A 89 0.72 3.00 4.39
CA ARG A 89 -0.22 2.46 5.39
C ARG A 89 0.44 1.53 6.39
N ALA A 90 1.47 0.79 5.99
CA ALA A 90 2.19 -0.14 6.85
C ALA A 90 3.35 0.51 7.64
N SER A 91 3.62 1.80 7.45
CA SER A 91 4.76 2.48 8.08
C SER A 91 4.38 3.08 9.42
N ASP A 92 5.24 2.88 10.42
CA ASP A 92 5.15 3.58 11.72
C ASP A 92 5.52 5.07 11.60
N ARG A 93 6.14 5.47 10.48
CA ARG A 93 6.58 6.86 10.22
C ARG A 93 6.13 7.33 8.83
N PRO A 94 4.82 7.46 8.58
CA PRO A 94 4.30 7.77 7.25
C PRO A 94 4.74 9.15 6.74
N ALA A 95 4.81 10.15 7.61
CA ALA A 95 5.24 11.51 7.25
C ALA A 95 6.70 11.54 6.75
N ALA A 96 7.60 10.75 7.35
CA ALA A 96 8.98 10.63 6.91
C ALA A 96 9.11 10.03 5.50
N LEU A 97 8.27 9.04 5.17
CA LEU A 97 8.20 8.47 3.82
C LEU A 97 7.72 9.50 2.81
N ILE A 98 6.66 10.24 3.12
CA ILE A 98 6.15 11.30 2.26
C ILE A 98 7.23 12.35 2.00
N ARG A 99 7.89 12.86 3.05
CA ARG A 99 9.01 13.82 2.90
C ARG A 99 10.12 13.27 2.01
N ALA A 100 10.48 12.00 2.14
CA ALA A 100 11.49 11.40 1.29
C ALA A 100 11.07 11.28 -0.18
N TRP A 101 9.81 10.92 -0.44
CA TRP A 101 9.26 10.80 -1.80
C TRP A 101 9.05 12.16 -2.48
N PHE A 102 8.66 13.17 -1.72
CA PHE A 102 8.39 14.54 -2.19
C PHE A 102 9.58 15.49 -2.00
N ARG A 103 10.77 14.97 -1.69
CA ARG A 103 11.98 15.81 -1.56
C ARG A 103 12.21 16.65 -2.83
N GLY A 104 12.32 17.96 -2.65
CA GLY A 104 12.47 18.93 -3.76
C GLY A 104 11.22 19.10 -4.62
N ALA A 105 10.03 18.74 -4.12
CA ALA A 105 8.75 19.14 -4.69
C ALA A 105 8.31 20.49 -4.10
N ASP A 106 7.56 21.26 -4.88
CA ASP A 106 6.83 22.40 -4.35
C ASP A 106 5.71 21.94 -3.41
N LEU A 107 5.36 22.80 -2.46
CA LEU A 107 4.27 22.52 -1.53
C LEU A 107 2.94 22.47 -2.31
N PRO A 108 2.13 21.40 -2.17
CA PRO A 108 0.83 21.35 -2.81
C PRO A 108 -0.10 22.44 -2.25
N THR A 109 -0.72 23.22 -3.14
CA THR A 109 -1.63 24.31 -2.76
C THR A 109 -3.11 23.92 -2.74
N GLY A 110 -3.45 22.75 -3.28
CA GLY A 110 -4.83 22.26 -3.31
C GLY A 110 -5.35 21.74 -1.97
N PHE A 111 -6.65 21.44 -1.95
CA PHE A 111 -7.41 21.08 -0.74
C PHE A 111 -7.86 19.62 -0.73
N THR A 112 -7.38 18.81 -1.67
CA THR A 112 -7.70 17.38 -1.64
C THR A 112 -7.03 16.68 -0.47
N LEU A 113 -7.58 15.54 -0.04
CA LEU A 113 -7.02 14.78 1.09
C LEU A 113 -5.53 14.46 0.86
N GLY A 114 -5.16 14.06 -0.35
CA GLY A 114 -3.78 13.73 -0.67
C GLY A 114 -2.84 14.93 -0.55
N GLU A 115 -3.26 16.10 -1.03
CA GLU A 115 -2.48 17.33 -0.95
C GLU A 115 -2.35 17.83 0.49
N LEU A 116 -3.45 17.77 1.28
CA LEU A 116 -3.44 18.12 2.70
C LEU A 116 -2.51 17.21 3.51
N LEU A 117 -2.47 15.90 3.21
CA LEU A 117 -1.55 14.96 3.84
C LEU A 117 -0.09 15.24 3.48
N VAL A 118 0.19 15.50 2.20
CA VAL A 118 1.55 15.80 1.76
C VAL A 118 2.05 17.12 2.36
N ARG A 119 1.21 18.14 2.37
CA ARG A 119 1.50 19.43 3.02
C ARG A 119 1.79 19.25 4.50
N ALA A 120 0.92 18.57 5.25
CA ALA A 120 1.15 18.30 6.68
C ALA A 120 2.49 17.56 6.91
N ALA A 121 2.84 16.59 6.06
CA ALA A 121 4.11 15.88 6.17
C ALA A 121 5.33 16.79 5.89
N LEU A 122 5.25 17.67 4.90
CA LEU A 122 6.31 18.63 4.57
C LEU A 122 6.45 19.73 5.64
N GLU A 123 5.35 20.09 6.31
CA GLU A 123 5.31 21.00 7.46
C GLU A 123 5.67 20.32 8.79
N HIS A 124 6.16 19.07 8.77
CA HIS A 124 6.56 18.30 9.96
C HIS A 124 5.45 18.04 10.99
N GLN A 125 4.19 18.07 10.56
CA GLN A 125 3.03 17.71 11.38
C GLN A 125 2.82 16.19 11.36
N ASP A 126 3.79 15.44 11.90
CA ASP A 126 3.84 13.98 11.82
C ASP A 126 2.60 13.33 12.48
N ASP A 127 2.12 13.89 13.59
CA ASP A 127 0.95 13.40 14.32
C ASP A 127 -0.33 13.53 13.50
N VAL A 128 -0.52 14.65 12.79
CA VAL A 128 -1.68 14.89 11.92
C VAL A 128 -1.72 13.88 10.78
N VAL A 129 -0.55 13.57 10.20
CA VAL A 129 -0.43 12.58 9.13
C VAL A 129 -0.77 11.18 9.65
N ALA A 130 -0.21 10.81 10.80
CA ALA A 130 -0.47 9.51 11.42
C ALA A 130 -1.94 9.34 11.80
N GLU A 131 -2.54 10.33 12.47
CA GLU A 131 -3.95 10.30 12.88
C GLU A 131 -4.88 10.15 11.67
N ARG A 132 -4.66 10.93 10.61
CA ARG A 132 -5.50 10.88 9.40
C ARG A 132 -5.40 9.56 8.66
N LEU A 133 -4.21 8.94 8.63
CA LEU A 133 -4.02 7.63 7.99
C LEU A 133 -4.57 6.47 8.83
N ALA A 134 -4.55 6.59 10.16
CA ALA A 134 -5.05 5.57 11.07
C ALA A 134 -6.59 5.45 11.08
N ARG A 135 -7.31 6.48 10.61
CA ARG A 135 -8.78 6.46 10.58
C ARG A 135 -9.28 5.36 9.64
N PRO A 136 -10.13 4.43 10.13
CA PRO A 136 -10.64 3.33 9.30
C PRO A 136 -11.45 3.87 8.12
N GLN A 137 -11.18 3.34 6.93
CA GLN A 137 -11.83 3.79 5.71
C GLN A 137 -13.25 3.25 5.64
N ARG A 138 -14.21 4.12 5.94
CA ARG A 138 -15.64 3.85 5.78
C ARG A 138 -16.01 4.05 4.31
N ARG A 139 -16.49 3.00 3.64
CA ARG A 139 -16.83 3.05 2.20
C ARG A 139 -18.29 2.69 1.97
N TYR A 140 -18.99 3.49 1.18
CA TYR A 140 -20.33 3.15 0.69
C TYR A 140 -20.21 2.27 -0.55
N LEU A 141 -20.40 0.96 -0.39
CA LEU A 141 -20.30 -0.03 -1.48
C LEU A 141 -21.71 -0.34 -2.00
N ASN A 142 -22.40 0.68 -2.50
CA ASN A 142 -23.81 0.61 -2.88
C ASN A 142 -24.08 0.00 -4.26
N SER A 143 -23.06 -0.39 -5.02
CA SER A 143 -23.22 -1.08 -6.31
C SER A 143 -22.19 -2.21 -6.46
N PRO A 144 -22.51 -3.30 -7.19
CA PRO A 144 -21.57 -4.37 -7.46
C PRO A 144 -20.26 -3.88 -8.10
N GLU A 145 -20.34 -2.90 -9.00
CA GLU A 145 -19.17 -2.32 -9.68
C GLU A 145 -18.30 -1.51 -8.72
N ARG A 146 -18.92 -0.82 -7.76
CA ARG A 146 -18.19 -0.07 -6.72
C ARG A 146 -17.53 -1.02 -5.73
N LEU A 147 -18.24 -2.06 -5.28
CA LEU A 147 -17.68 -3.14 -4.46
C LEU A 147 -16.47 -3.78 -5.15
N ALA A 148 -16.66 -4.24 -6.39
CA ALA A 148 -15.63 -4.87 -7.21
C ALA A 148 -14.38 -4.00 -7.35
N ARG A 149 -14.60 -2.71 -7.62
CA ARG A 149 -13.53 -1.72 -7.74
C ARG A 149 -12.73 -1.57 -6.44
N VAL A 150 -13.42 -1.39 -5.31
CA VAL A 150 -12.77 -1.22 -4.01
C VAL A 150 -11.97 -2.46 -3.63
N VAL A 151 -12.56 -3.65 -3.78
CA VAL A 151 -11.87 -4.92 -3.47
C VAL A 151 -10.60 -5.08 -4.32
N ALA A 152 -10.69 -4.83 -5.63
CA ALA A 152 -9.55 -4.97 -6.52
C ALA A 152 -8.42 -3.96 -6.22
N ASP A 153 -8.76 -2.72 -5.89
CA ASP A 153 -7.79 -1.68 -5.56
C ASP A 153 -7.14 -1.93 -4.21
N GLU A 154 -7.93 -2.26 -3.19
CA GLU A 154 -7.44 -2.56 -1.86
C GLU A 154 -6.56 -3.80 -1.86
N ARG A 155 -6.94 -4.88 -2.56
CA ARG A 155 -6.07 -6.05 -2.73
C ARG A 155 -4.73 -5.67 -3.37
N ALA A 156 -4.74 -4.80 -4.39
CA ALA A 156 -3.52 -4.34 -5.04
C ALA A 156 -2.65 -3.50 -4.09
N ILE A 157 -3.25 -2.63 -3.27
CA ILE A 157 -2.56 -1.78 -2.29
C ILE A 157 -1.91 -2.63 -1.19
N HIS A 158 -2.61 -3.66 -0.70
CA HIS A 158 -2.08 -4.66 0.21
C HIS A 158 -1.02 -5.58 -0.43
N GLY A 159 -0.85 -5.52 -1.77
CA GLY A 159 0.11 -6.35 -2.50
C GLY A 159 -0.24 -7.83 -2.55
N LEU A 160 -1.50 -8.19 -2.26
CA LEU A 160 -1.93 -9.58 -2.16
C LEU A 160 -2.29 -10.16 -3.55
N SER A 161 -2.00 -11.44 -3.75
CA SER A 161 -2.62 -12.22 -4.83
C SER A 161 -4.07 -12.56 -4.48
N ARG A 162 -4.85 -13.01 -5.47
CA ARG A 162 -6.23 -13.49 -5.21
C ARG A 162 -6.26 -14.67 -4.26
N ALA A 163 -5.28 -15.58 -4.38
CA ALA A 163 -5.15 -16.72 -3.48
C ALA A 163 -4.86 -16.28 -2.04
N GLN A 164 -3.91 -15.37 -1.85
CA GLN A 164 -3.58 -14.85 -0.52
C GLN A 164 -4.75 -14.11 0.14
N LEU A 165 -5.54 -13.36 -0.65
CA LEU A 165 -6.77 -12.74 -0.12
C LEU A 165 -7.82 -13.79 0.24
N ALA A 166 -7.98 -14.83 -0.57
CA ALA A 166 -8.91 -15.91 -0.31
C ALA A 166 -8.57 -16.65 0.99
N ASP A 167 -7.28 -16.98 1.18
CA ASP A 167 -6.77 -17.62 2.40
C ASP A 167 -7.04 -16.74 3.63
N ARG A 168 -6.76 -15.43 3.53
CA ARG A 168 -6.99 -14.46 4.61
C ARG A 168 -8.48 -14.28 4.94
N ALA A 169 -9.35 -14.37 3.94
CA ALA A 169 -10.80 -14.25 4.10
C ALA A 169 -11.50 -15.57 4.44
N GLY A 170 -10.81 -16.71 4.42
CA GLY A 170 -11.41 -18.03 4.60
C GLY A 170 -12.45 -18.35 3.52
N THR A 171 -12.10 -18.11 2.26
CA THR A 171 -12.94 -18.30 1.07
C THR A 171 -12.11 -18.86 -0.09
N THR A 172 -12.68 -18.96 -1.29
CA THR A 172 -11.96 -19.47 -2.47
C THR A 172 -11.42 -18.34 -3.36
N PRO A 173 -10.33 -18.59 -4.13
CA PRO A 173 -9.85 -17.63 -5.13
C PRO A 173 -10.91 -17.31 -6.21
N GLY A 174 -11.83 -18.25 -6.46
CA GLY A 174 -12.96 -18.07 -7.38
C GLY A 174 -13.96 -17.04 -6.87
N ASP A 175 -14.29 -17.07 -5.57
CA ASP A 175 -15.16 -16.09 -4.93
C ASP A 175 -14.56 -14.68 -4.99
N VAL A 176 -13.27 -14.56 -4.66
CA VAL A 176 -12.55 -13.28 -4.78
C VAL A 176 -12.59 -12.76 -6.22
N ALA A 177 -12.36 -13.63 -7.21
CA ALA A 177 -12.44 -13.25 -8.61
C ALA A 177 -13.87 -12.87 -9.05
N ALA A 178 -14.91 -13.48 -8.49
CA ALA A 178 -16.30 -13.11 -8.74
C ALA A 178 -16.62 -11.73 -8.17
N VAL A 179 -16.27 -11.48 -6.91
CA VAL A 179 -16.44 -10.17 -6.26
C VAL A 179 -15.69 -9.07 -7.01
N GLU A 180 -14.43 -9.30 -7.39
CA GLU A 180 -13.65 -8.33 -8.18
C GLU A 180 -14.20 -8.07 -9.60
N ALA A 181 -14.98 -9.01 -10.14
CA ALA A 181 -15.65 -8.87 -11.42
C ALA A 181 -17.06 -8.25 -11.29
N GLY A 182 -17.53 -7.98 -10.07
CA GLY A 182 -18.91 -7.55 -9.82
C GLY A 182 -19.95 -8.65 -10.09
N ARG A 183 -19.51 -9.90 -10.17
CA ARG A 183 -20.41 -11.05 -10.36
C ARG A 183 -20.99 -11.48 -9.01
N PRO A 184 -22.25 -11.92 -8.97
CA PRO A 184 -22.86 -12.38 -7.74
C PRO A 184 -22.19 -13.65 -7.21
N VAL A 185 -21.96 -13.68 -5.90
CA VAL A 185 -21.47 -14.84 -5.14
C VAL A 185 -22.62 -15.52 -4.41
N ASP A 186 -22.38 -16.70 -3.86
CA ASP A 186 -23.45 -17.51 -3.28
C ASP A 186 -23.99 -16.95 -1.95
N THR A 187 -23.23 -16.13 -1.23
CA THR A 187 -23.67 -15.59 0.06
C THR A 187 -23.09 -14.21 0.36
N MET A 188 -23.88 -13.34 0.98
CA MET A 188 -23.43 -12.02 1.46
C MET A 188 -22.27 -12.13 2.45
N LEU A 189 -22.23 -13.20 3.24
CA LEU A 189 -21.16 -13.48 4.19
C LEU A 189 -19.79 -13.58 3.49
N THR A 190 -19.73 -14.14 2.27
CA THR A 190 -18.51 -14.21 1.47
C THR A 190 -18.02 -12.81 1.09
N VAL A 191 -18.92 -11.93 0.67
CA VAL A 191 -18.60 -10.52 0.39
C VAL A 191 -18.04 -9.85 1.64
N LEU A 192 -18.71 -9.99 2.78
CA LEU A 192 -18.27 -9.42 4.05
C LEU A 192 -16.89 -9.91 4.48
N ARG A 193 -16.62 -11.22 4.35
CA ARG A 193 -15.31 -11.81 4.66
C ARG A 193 -14.19 -11.21 3.80
N VAL A 194 -14.42 -11.11 2.48
CA VAL A 194 -13.45 -10.53 1.54
C VAL A 194 -13.16 -9.06 1.86
N VAL A 195 -14.20 -8.27 2.10
CA VAL A 195 -14.07 -6.83 2.40
C VAL A 195 -13.37 -6.60 3.75
N ASN A 196 -13.73 -7.36 4.78
CA ASN A 196 -13.11 -7.27 6.09
C ASN A 196 -11.64 -7.72 6.08
N ALA A 197 -11.29 -8.74 5.28
CA ALA A 197 -9.90 -9.18 5.13
C ALA A 197 -8.97 -8.10 4.53
N LEU A 198 -9.54 -7.09 3.88
CA LEU A 198 -8.84 -5.93 3.32
C LEU A 198 -8.87 -4.69 4.25
N ASP A 199 -9.34 -4.85 5.49
CA ASP A 199 -9.51 -3.77 6.48
C ASP A 199 -10.45 -2.64 6.03
N VAL A 200 -11.35 -2.96 5.09
CA VAL A 200 -12.39 -2.04 4.62
C VAL A 200 -13.63 -2.20 5.49
N ARG A 201 -14.17 -1.10 6.01
CA ARG A 201 -15.44 -1.12 6.74
C ARG A 201 -16.58 -0.66 5.82
N PRO A 202 -17.44 -1.57 5.32
CA PRO A 202 -18.54 -1.18 4.45
C PRO A 202 -19.65 -0.48 5.27
N LEU A 203 -20.14 0.66 4.77
CA LEU A 203 -21.33 1.33 5.32
C LEU A 203 -22.63 0.89 4.64
N ALA A 204 -22.50 0.34 3.43
CA ALA A 204 -23.58 -0.25 2.66
C ALA A 204 -22.97 -1.33 1.76
N LEU A 205 -23.71 -2.40 1.52
CA LEU A 205 -23.37 -3.45 0.56
C LEU A 205 -24.47 -3.57 -0.50
N PRO A 206 -24.14 -3.97 -1.73
CA PRO A 206 -25.14 -4.07 -2.80
C PRO A 206 -25.91 -5.37 -2.66
N THR A 207 -27.25 -5.31 -2.76
CA THR A 207 -28.10 -6.50 -2.73
C THR A 207 -27.83 -7.45 -3.89
N GLY A 208 -27.56 -6.93 -5.09
CA GLY A 208 -27.21 -7.72 -6.28
C GLY A 208 -25.83 -8.39 -6.26
N ALA A 209 -25.10 -8.33 -5.13
CA ALA A 209 -23.84 -9.07 -4.98
C ALA A 209 -24.04 -10.55 -4.59
N VAL A 210 -25.27 -10.95 -4.27
CA VAL A 210 -25.61 -12.33 -3.91
C VAL A 210 -26.46 -12.92 -5.02
N ARG A 211 -26.24 -14.21 -5.35
CA ARG A 211 -27.14 -14.93 -6.26
C ARG A 211 -28.49 -15.10 -5.58
N ASP A 212 -29.56 -14.67 -6.23
CA ASP A 212 -30.90 -15.00 -5.76
C ASP A 212 -31.03 -16.53 -5.72
N SER A 213 -31.34 -17.05 -4.54
CA SER A 213 -31.72 -18.44 -4.37
C SER A 213 -33.16 -18.55 -4.88
N ALA A 214 -33.32 -19.06 -6.11
CA ALA A 214 -34.61 -19.48 -6.63
C ALA A 214 -35.08 -20.77 -5.94
#